data_AF-A0A3L7PNK4-F1
#
_entry.id   AF-A0A3L7PNK4-F1
#
_cell.length_a   1.000
_cell.length_b   1.000
_cell.length_c   1.000
_cell.angle_alpha   90.00
_cell.angle_beta   90.00
_cell.angle_gamma   90.00
#
_symmetry.space_group_name_H-M   'P 1'
#
loop_
_entity.id
_entity.type
_entity.pdbx_description
1 polymer ?
#
loop_
_entity_poly.entity_id
_entity_poly.type
_entity_poly.pdbx_seq_one_letter_code
_entity_poly.pdbx_strand_id
1 'polypeptide(L)'
;MTDTVSGGRFWVFTYTIANKTGKTQRFSPRFDLLMGDGVILEAGKNVPVDAARRMQRAVASAQAVDQFQVMGDILDGESNAREGFVIWPEKGDSKDMTLFVTGMSAAFDRRTDPATGKEVIVRRSWSRHYAVPGVTDPRHGTEAAFDVIKDQWLMR
;
A
#
# COMPACT_ATOMS: atom_id res chain seq x y z
N MET A 1 -9.33 -9.60 -4.94
CA MET A 1 -9.86 -10.68 -4.06
C MET A 1 -11.32 -10.42 -3.74
N THR A 2 -12.16 -11.46 -3.68
CA THR A 2 -13.60 -11.32 -3.40
C THR A 2 -13.90 -11.77 -1.97
N ASP A 3 -14.62 -10.93 -1.20
CA ASP A 3 -15.22 -11.31 0.07
C ASP A 3 -16.50 -12.11 -0.18
N THR A 4 -16.47 -13.41 0.09
CA THR A 4 -17.60 -14.31 -0.19
C THR A 4 -18.87 -13.97 0.59
N VAL A 5 -18.75 -13.25 1.71
CA VAL A 5 -19.89 -12.87 2.56
C VAL A 5 -20.59 -11.62 2.03
N SER A 6 -19.84 -10.57 1.67
CA SER A 6 -20.42 -9.32 1.17
C SER A 6 -20.57 -9.28 -0.36
N GLY A 7 -19.90 -10.17 -1.09
CA GLY A 7 -19.73 -10.09 -2.54
C GLY A 7 -18.80 -8.97 -3.01
N GLY A 8 -18.27 -8.16 -2.09
CA GLY A 8 -17.37 -7.06 -2.40
C GLY A 8 -16.01 -7.55 -2.91
N ARG A 9 -15.45 -6.83 -3.88
CA ARG A 9 -14.09 -7.09 -4.37
C ARG A 9 -13.11 -6.06 -3.82
N PHE A 10 -11.91 -6.51 -3.50
CA PHE A 10 -10.88 -5.74 -2.81
C PHE A 10 -9.49 -6.00 -3.39
N TRP A 11 -8.71 -4.94 -3.51
CA TRP A 11 -7.27 -5.02 -3.67
C TRP A 11 -6.62 -5.13 -2.30
N VAL A 12 -5.62 -5.99 -2.18
CA VAL A 12 -4.91 -6.22 -0.93
C VAL A 12 -3.42 -6.17 -1.20
N PHE A 13 -2.67 -5.57 -0.28
CA PHE A 13 -1.22 -5.64 -0.25
C PHE A 13 -0.75 -5.99 1.16
N THR A 14 0.03 -7.07 1.26
CA THR A 14 0.71 -7.49 2.48
C THR A 14 2.19 -7.13 2.39
N TYR A 15 2.80 -6.82 3.52
CA TYR A 15 4.21 -6.44 3.57
C TYR A 15 4.84 -6.79 4.91
N THR A 16 6.17 -6.90 4.91
CA THR A 16 6.97 -6.98 6.12
C THR A 16 7.87 -5.77 6.18
N ILE A 17 7.87 -5.06 7.31
CA ILE A 17 8.73 -3.90 7.55
C ILE A 17 9.76 -4.23 8.63
N ALA A 18 11.03 -4.01 8.33
CA ALA A 18 12.13 -4.15 9.27
C ALA A 18 12.93 -2.85 9.34
N ASN A 19 13.27 -2.41 10.55
CA ASN A 19 14.14 -1.26 10.75
C ASN A 19 15.60 -1.73 10.77
N LYS A 20 16.43 -1.13 9.90
CA LYS A 20 17.85 -1.46 9.74
C LYS A 20 18.76 -0.24 9.96
N THR A 21 18.31 0.72 10.76
CA THR A 21 18.97 2.04 10.89
C THR A 21 19.88 2.15 12.11
N GLY A 22 19.97 1.12 12.95
CA GLY A 22 20.76 1.10 14.18
C GLY A 22 20.11 1.83 15.36
N LYS A 23 18.89 2.35 15.20
CA LYS A 23 18.13 3.04 16.25
C LYS A 23 16.63 2.92 16.03
N THR A 24 15.84 3.10 17.07
CA THR A 24 14.37 3.14 16.98
C THR A 24 13.91 4.22 16.00
N GLN A 25 12.95 3.88 15.13
CA GLN A 25 12.38 4.80 14.15
C GLN A 25 10.87 4.87 14.31
N ARG A 26 10.31 6.09 14.22
CA ARG A 26 8.87 6.29 14.13
C ARG A 26 8.42 5.96 12.70
N PHE A 27 7.57 4.96 12.56
CA PHE A 27 6.96 4.55 11.31
C PHE A 27 5.52 5.04 11.25
N SER A 28 5.20 5.80 10.21
CA SER A 28 3.86 6.35 9.98
C SER A 28 3.57 6.38 8.48
N PRO A 29 3.41 5.20 7.86
CA PRO A 29 3.28 5.11 6.42
C PRO A 29 1.90 5.57 5.94
N ARG A 30 1.84 5.98 4.68
CA ARG A 30 0.58 6.13 3.94
C ARG A 30 0.68 5.34 2.65
N PHE A 31 -0.39 4.61 2.35
CA PHE A 31 -0.49 3.76 1.17
C PHE A 31 -1.60 4.30 0.26
N ASP A 32 -1.23 4.72 -0.94
CA ASP A 32 -2.16 5.17 -1.97
C ASP A 32 -2.03 4.22 -3.19
N LEU A 33 -3.15 3.86 -3.79
CA LEU A 33 -3.21 3.06 -5.01
C LEU A 33 -3.74 3.91 -6.16
N LEU A 34 -2.92 4.13 -7.19
CA LEU A 34 -3.32 4.78 -8.43
C LEU A 34 -3.76 3.72 -9.44
N MET A 35 -4.99 3.82 -9.88
CA MET A 35 -5.59 2.97 -10.92
C MET A 35 -5.25 3.52 -12.31
N GLY A 36 -5.31 2.68 -13.34
CA GLY A 36 -4.99 3.06 -14.73
C GLY A 36 -5.93 4.10 -15.34
N ASP A 37 -7.12 4.29 -14.75
CA ASP A 37 -8.07 5.36 -15.09
C ASP A 37 -7.75 6.71 -14.42
N GLY A 38 -6.66 6.79 -13.65
CA GLY A 38 -6.24 7.98 -12.94
C GLY A 38 -6.85 8.15 -11.54
N VAL A 39 -7.73 7.23 -11.10
CA VAL A 39 -8.35 7.29 -9.77
C VAL A 39 -7.32 6.91 -8.70
N ILE A 40 -7.22 7.73 -7.65
CA ILE A 40 -6.40 7.43 -6.47
C ILE A 40 -7.29 6.91 -5.34
N LEU A 41 -6.94 5.75 -4.80
CA LEU A 41 -7.58 5.11 -3.66
C LEU A 41 -6.65 5.16 -2.45
N GLU A 42 -7.16 5.68 -1.33
CA GLU A 42 -6.45 5.68 -0.04
C GLU A 42 -6.75 4.39 0.72
N ALA A 43 -5.72 3.76 1.30
CA ALA A 43 -5.88 2.48 2.00
C ALA A 43 -6.87 2.58 3.16
N GLY A 44 -7.72 1.55 3.31
CA GLY A 44 -8.75 1.45 4.34
C GLY A 44 -9.96 2.36 4.12
N LYS A 45 -9.89 3.35 3.22
CA LYS A 45 -11.00 4.28 2.96
C LYS A 45 -12.13 3.56 2.22
N ASN A 46 -13.36 3.74 2.71
CA ASN A 46 -14.57 3.10 2.17
C ASN A 46 -14.53 1.55 2.19
N VAL A 47 -13.74 0.96 3.09
CA VAL A 47 -13.73 -0.50 3.31
C VAL A 47 -14.54 -0.82 4.56
N PRO A 48 -15.60 -1.65 4.47
CA PRO A 48 -16.32 -2.10 5.65
C PRO A 48 -15.40 -2.86 6.62
N VAL A 49 -15.47 -2.53 7.91
CA VAL A 49 -14.58 -3.11 8.94
C VAL A 49 -14.63 -4.64 8.96
N ASP A 50 -15.82 -5.22 8.83
CA ASP A 50 -15.96 -6.68 8.85
C ASP A 50 -15.37 -7.34 7.60
N ALA A 51 -15.46 -6.68 6.44
CA ALA A 51 -14.81 -7.14 5.22
C ALA A 51 -13.28 -7.10 5.38
N ALA A 52 -12.73 -5.97 5.88
CA ALA A 52 -11.29 -5.85 6.14
C ALA A 52 -10.78 -6.97 7.07
N ARG A 53 -11.49 -7.27 8.17
CA ARG A 53 -11.13 -8.35 9.09
C ARG A 53 -11.17 -9.74 8.44
N ARG A 54 -12.17 -10.02 7.61
CA ARG A 54 -12.26 -11.29 6.88
C ARG A 54 -11.13 -11.42 5.87
N MET A 55 -10.86 -10.36 5.11
CA MET A 55 -9.78 -10.35 4.12
C MET A 55 -8.42 -10.50 4.79
N GLN A 56 -8.15 -9.80 5.89
CA GLN A 56 -6.93 -9.96 6.68
C GLN A 56 -6.72 -11.41 7.11
N ARG A 57 -7.75 -12.09 7.64
CA ARG A 57 -7.65 -13.51 8.02
C ARG A 57 -7.46 -14.45 6.84
N ALA A 58 -7.91 -14.06 5.64
CA ALA A 58 -7.85 -14.90 4.45
C ALA A 58 -6.48 -14.88 3.75
N VAL A 59 -5.75 -13.75 3.81
CA VAL A 59 -4.51 -13.57 3.03
C VAL A 59 -3.31 -13.08 3.80
N ALA A 60 -3.51 -12.51 4.99
CA ALA A 60 -2.43 -12.07 5.83
C ALA A 60 -2.11 -13.15 6.86
N SER A 61 -0.89 -13.13 7.39
CA SER A 61 -0.57 -14.00 8.52
C SER A 61 -1.41 -13.63 9.74
N ALA A 62 -1.49 -14.54 10.71
CA ALA A 62 -2.14 -14.26 11.99
C ALA A 62 -1.47 -13.11 12.78
N GLN A 63 -0.23 -12.73 12.42
CA GLN A 63 0.54 -11.67 13.06
C GLN A 63 0.44 -10.33 12.31
N ALA A 64 -0.04 -10.35 11.07
CA ALA A 64 -0.16 -9.14 10.28
C ALA A 64 -1.16 -8.19 10.91
N VAL A 65 -0.77 -6.93 11.05
CA VAL A 65 -1.61 -5.88 11.65
C VAL A 65 -2.09 -4.90 10.58
N ASP A 66 -3.18 -4.19 10.86
CA ASP A 66 -3.67 -3.17 9.93
C ASP A 66 -2.76 -1.94 9.88
N GLN A 67 -3.01 -1.06 8.90
CA GLN A 67 -2.25 0.16 8.66
C GLN A 67 -2.21 1.14 9.83
N PHE A 68 -3.15 1.07 10.79
CA PHE A 68 -3.16 1.92 11.98
C PHE A 68 -2.35 1.29 13.10
N GLN A 69 -2.49 -0.03 13.27
CA GLN A 69 -1.77 -0.82 14.27
C GLN A 69 -0.26 -0.93 13.97
N VAL A 70 0.14 -0.91 12.70
CA VAL A 70 1.55 -0.94 12.31
C VAL A 70 2.29 0.35 12.67
N MET A 71 1.57 1.47 12.84
CA MET A 71 2.16 2.79 13.11
C MET A 71 2.81 2.83 14.49
N GLY A 72 3.77 3.74 14.64
CA GLY A 72 4.49 3.95 15.89
C GLY A 72 5.96 3.57 15.80
N ASP A 73 6.57 3.33 16.95
CA ASP A 73 8.00 3.07 17.01
C ASP A 73 8.32 1.63 16.60
N ILE A 74 9.26 1.48 15.66
CA ILE A 74 9.83 0.20 15.22
C ILE A 74 11.27 0.13 15.73
N LEU A 75 11.54 -0.88 16.56
CA LEU A 75 12.86 -1.17 17.10
C LEU A 75 13.79 -1.66 15.98
N ASP A 76 15.08 -1.43 16.15
CA ASP A 76 16.09 -1.87 15.19
C ASP A 76 16.20 -3.41 15.13
N GLY A 77 16.55 -3.95 13.97
CA GLY A 77 16.79 -5.37 13.73
C GLY A 77 15.61 -6.13 13.11
N GLU A 78 15.91 -7.18 12.35
CA GLU A 78 14.91 -8.00 11.64
C GLU A 78 14.01 -8.79 12.58
N SER A 79 14.47 -9.13 13.78
CA SER A 79 13.65 -9.79 14.80
C SER A 79 12.49 -8.93 15.31
N ASN A 80 12.56 -7.61 15.08
CA ASN A 80 11.51 -6.65 15.41
C ASN A 80 10.65 -6.28 14.20
N ALA A 81 10.79 -7.04 13.10
CA ALA A 81 10.00 -6.82 11.91
C ALA A 81 8.50 -6.97 12.22
N ARG A 82 7.69 -6.15 11.55
CA ARG A 82 6.23 -6.22 11.65
C ARG A 82 5.66 -6.59 10.30
N GLU A 83 4.63 -7.42 10.33
CA GLU A 83 3.84 -7.72 9.16
C GLU A 83 2.63 -6.78 9.12
N GLY A 84 2.33 -6.28 7.93
CA GLY A 84 1.27 -5.32 7.71
C GLY A 84 0.32 -5.75 6.60
N PHE A 85 -0.90 -5.23 6.69
CA PHE A 85 -1.97 -5.46 5.74
C PHE A 85 -2.65 -4.13 5.41
N VAL A 86 -2.79 -3.87 4.11
CA VAL A 86 -3.55 -2.73 3.57
C VAL A 86 -4.53 -3.21 2.51
N ILE A 87 -5.67 -2.53 2.43
CA ILE A 87 -6.82 -2.94 1.63
C ILE A 87 -7.50 -1.74 0.98
N TRP A 88 -8.00 -1.93 -0.24
CA TRP A 88 -8.80 -0.96 -0.98
C TRP A 88 -10.01 -1.65 -1.60
N PRO A 89 -11.16 -0.96 -1.74
CA PRO A 89 -12.25 -1.49 -2.55
C PRO A 89 -11.82 -1.52 -4.02
N GLU A 90 -12.08 -2.61 -4.71
CA GLU A 90 -11.87 -2.69 -6.16
C GLU A 90 -12.93 -1.84 -6.87
N LYS A 91 -12.48 -0.94 -7.74
CA LYS A 91 -13.33 -0.07 -8.55
C LYS A 91 -12.95 -0.22 -10.02
N GLY A 92 -13.95 -0.53 -10.84
CA GLY A 92 -13.77 -0.69 -12.28
C GLY A 92 -12.94 -1.91 -12.66
N ASP A 93 -12.51 -1.93 -13.91
CA ASP A 93 -11.53 -2.87 -14.46
C ASP A 93 -10.28 -2.06 -14.81
N SER A 94 -9.13 -2.42 -14.24
CA SER A 94 -7.88 -1.70 -14.43
C SER A 94 -6.82 -2.67 -14.91
N LYS A 95 -6.13 -2.31 -15.99
CA LYS A 95 -5.07 -3.12 -16.60
C LYS A 95 -3.71 -2.93 -15.93
N ASP A 96 -3.58 -1.85 -15.18
CA ASP A 96 -2.38 -1.52 -14.43
C ASP A 96 -2.77 -0.82 -13.12
N MET A 97 -1.84 -0.82 -12.18
CA MET A 97 -1.97 -0.05 -10.95
C MET A 97 -0.60 0.34 -10.42
N THR A 98 -0.54 1.46 -9.71
CA THR A 98 0.69 1.93 -9.06
C THR A 98 0.46 2.10 -7.57
N LEU A 99 1.19 1.35 -6.76
CA LEU A 99 1.25 1.53 -5.32
C LEU A 99 2.25 2.62 -4.99
N PHE A 100 1.83 3.59 -4.17
CA PHE A 100 2.71 4.56 -3.54
C PHE A 100 2.74 4.34 -2.04
N VAL A 101 3.93 4.26 -1.48
CA VAL A 101 4.15 4.17 -0.03
C VAL A 101 5.01 5.34 0.41
N THR A 102 4.42 6.23 1.21
CA THR A 102 5.12 7.38 1.79
C THR A 102 5.38 7.13 3.27
N GLY A 103 6.28 7.89 3.90
CA GLY A 103 6.57 7.74 5.33
C GLY A 103 7.49 6.57 5.70
N MET A 104 8.09 5.90 4.71
CA MET A 104 9.13 4.87 4.93
C MET A 104 10.53 5.46 5.17
N SER A 105 10.69 6.75 4.90
CA SER A 105 11.94 7.48 5.07
C SER A 105 11.65 8.88 5.60
N ALA A 106 12.57 9.44 6.39
CA ALA A 106 12.56 10.83 6.78
C ALA A 106 13.07 11.77 5.67
N ALA A 107 13.46 11.26 4.50
CA ALA A 107 13.96 12.08 3.40
C ALA A 107 12.85 12.95 2.81
N PHE A 108 13.11 14.25 2.74
CA PHE A 108 12.24 15.24 2.12
C PHE A 108 13.10 16.28 1.37
N ASP A 109 12.45 17.00 0.47
CA ASP A 109 13.03 18.11 -0.28
C ASP A 109 12.03 19.28 -0.26
N ARG A 110 12.54 20.51 -0.37
CA ARG A 110 11.72 21.72 -0.44
C ARG A 110 11.78 22.22 -1.87
N ARG A 111 10.61 22.28 -2.50
CA ARG A 111 10.49 22.75 -3.88
C ARG A 111 9.57 23.93 -3.95
N THR A 112 9.86 24.86 -4.83
CA THR A 112 8.91 25.89 -5.20
C THR A 112 7.92 25.28 -6.18
N ASP A 113 6.64 25.30 -5.83
CA ASP A 113 5.56 24.91 -6.73
C ASP A 113 5.54 25.90 -7.92
N PRO A 114 5.77 25.45 -9.16
CA PRO A 114 5.80 26.34 -10.32
C PRO A 114 4.45 26.98 -10.62
N ALA A 115 3.33 26.39 -10.17
CA ALA A 115 2.00 26.93 -10.39
C ALA A 115 1.64 28.02 -9.37
N THR A 116 2.10 27.91 -8.13
CA THR A 116 1.70 28.80 -7.03
C THR A 116 2.82 29.68 -6.48
N GLY A 117 4.09 29.40 -6.84
CA GLY A 117 5.27 30.07 -6.30
C GLY A 117 5.57 29.78 -4.83
N LYS A 118 4.80 28.89 -4.19
CA LYS A 118 4.93 28.57 -2.76
C LYS A 118 5.92 27.44 -2.54
N GLU A 119 6.62 27.47 -1.40
CA GLU A 119 7.39 26.32 -0.97
C GLU A 119 6.47 25.17 -0.58
N VAL A 120 6.72 24.00 -1.16
CA VAL A 120 6.09 22.73 -0.85
C VAL A 120 7.13 21.72 -0.39
N ILE A 121 6.81 20.95 0.64
CA ILE A 121 7.64 19.86 1.13
C ILE A 121 7.24 18.60 0.37
N VAL A 122 8.12 18.10 -0.48
CA VAL A 122 7.96 16.81 -1.14
C VAL A 122 8.71 15.74 -0.36
N ARG A 123 8.06 14.61 -0.08
CA ARG A 123 8.63 13.51 0.69
C ARG A 123 9.04 12.37 -0.23
N ARG A 124 10.12 11.69 0.16
CA ARG A 124 10.54 10.49 -0.54
C ARG A 124 9.47 9.41 -0.37
N SER A 125 8.94 8.98 -1.50
CA SER A 125 7.89 7.99 -1.62
C SER A 125 8.41 6.84 -2.45
N TRP A 126 8.17 5.62 -2.01
CA TRP A 126 8.43 4.45 -2.82
C TRP A 126 7.24 4.19 -3.73
N SER A 127 7.52 3.75 -4.94
CA SER A 127 6.51 3.49 -5.95
C SER A 127 6.78 2.16 -6.61
N ARG A 128 5.72 1.38 -6.75
CA ARG A 128 5.73 0.11 -7.46
C ARG A 128 4.57 0.04 -8.44
N HIS A 129 4.89 -0.19 -9.70
CA HIS A 129 3.94 -0.31 -10.79
C HIS A 129 3.73 -1.78 -11.14
N TYR A 130 2.47 -2.16 -11.29
CA TYR A 130 2.02 -3.52 -11.53
C TYR A 130 1.20 -3.61 -12.81
N ALA A 131 1.45 -4.66 -13.61
CA ALA A 131 0.48 -5.12 -14.58
C ALA A 131 -0.62 -5.89 -13.85
N VAL A 132 -1.88 -5.60 -14.16
CA VAL A 132 -3.02 -6.34 -13.63
C VAL A 132 -3.46 -7.34 -14.70
N PRO A 133 -3.48 -8.64 -14.40
CA PRO A 133 -4.06 -9.63 -15.31
C PRO A 133 -5.51 -9.26 -15.61
N GLY A 134 -5.91 -9.24 -16.89
CA GLY A 134 -7.29 -8.90 -17.27
C GLY A 134 -8.31 -9.85 -16.64
N VAL A 135 -9.59 -9.45 -16.57
CA VAL A 135 -10.69 -10.21 -15.93
C VAL A 135 -10.88 -11.63 -16.49
N THR A 136 -10.43 -11.89 -17.72
CA THR A 136 -10.47 -13.21 -18.37
C THR A 136 -9.24 -14.08 -18.07
N ASP A 137 -8.26 -13.58 -17.33
CA ASP A 137 -7.09 -14.35 -16.94
C ASP A 137 -7.49 -15.35 -15.83
N PRO A 138 -7.26 -16.67 -15.98
CA PRO A 138 -7.52 -17.63 -14.91
C PRO A 138 -6.71 -17.37 -13.61
N ARG A 139 -5.68 -16.51 -13.67
CA ARG A 139 -4.96 -15.99 -12.50
C ARG A 139 -5.69 -14.85 -11.78
N HIS A 140 -6.80 -14.36 -12.31
CA HIS A 140 -7.69 -13.37 -11.67
C HIS A 140 -8.46 -13.99 -10.48
N GLY A 141 -7.80 -14.87 -9.73
CA GLY A 141 -8.26 -15.53 -8.51
C GLY A 141 -7.71 -14.86 -7.25
N THR A 142 -7.81 -15.58 -6.13
CA THR A 142 -7.48 -15.12 -4.76
C THR A 142 -6.05 -14.58 -4.59
N GLU A 143 -5.15 -14.97 -5.49
CA GLU A 143 -3.73 -14.62 -5.51
C GLU A 143 -3.33 -14.26 -6.94
N ALA A 144 -3.83 -13.14 -7.45
CA ALA A 144 -3.33 -12.62 -8.72
C ALA A 144 -1.84 -12.28 -8.55
N ALA A 145 -0.97 -13.04 -9.21
CA ALA A 145 0.43 -12.67 -9.32
C ALA A 145 0.52 -11.40 -10.18
N PHE A 146 0.81 -10.28 -9.53
CA PHE A 146 1.01 -9.01 -10.23
C PHE A 146 2.45 -8.93 -10.72
N ASP A 147 2.63 -8.73 -12.02
CA ASP A 147 3.96 -8.50 -12.58
C ASP A 147 4.43 -7.10 -12.21
N VAL A 148 5.52 -7.01 -11.44
CA VAL A 148 6.16 -5.74 -11.12
C VAL A 148 6.87 -5.22 -12.36
N ILE A 149 6.28 -4.22 -13.02
CA ILE A 149 6.86 -3.59 -14.20
C ILE A 149 7.94 -2.58 -13.78
N LYS A 150 7.75 -1.90 -12.64
CA LYS A 150 8.66 -0.84 -12.20
C LYS A 150 8.69 -0.73 -10.67
N ASP A 151 9.88 -0.52 -10.12
CA ASP A 151 10.13 -0.28 -8.70
C ASP A 151 11.11 0.88 -8.55
N GLN A 152 10.70 1.96 -7.87
CA GLN A 152 11.54 3.16 -7.78
C GLN A 152 11.22 4.02 -6.56
N TRP A 153 12.17 4.87 -6.19
CA TRP A 153 11.95 5.97 -5.25
C TRP A 153 11.72 7.27 -6.00
N LEU A 154 10.77 8.07 -5.54
CA LEU A 154 10.43 9.37 -6.12
C LEU A 154 10.15 10.40 -5.03
N MET A 155 10.13 11.68 -5.42
CA MET A 155 9.75 12.79 -4.54
C MET A 155 8.33 13.21 -4.90
N ARG A 156 7.41 13.14 -3.93
CA ARG A 156 5.97 13.45 -4.07
C ARG A 156 5.48 14.27 -2.89
#